data_AF-A0A8S3WUS9-F1
#
_entry.id   AF-A0A8S3WUS9-F1
#
_cell.length_a   1.000
_cell.length_b   1.000
_cell.length_c   1.000
_cell.angle_alpha   90.00
_cell.angle_beta   90.00
_cell.angle_gamma   90.00
#
_symmetry.space_group_name_H-M   'P 1'
#
loop_
_entity.id
_entity.type
_entity.pdbx_description
1 polymer ?
#
loop_
_entity_poly.entity_id
_entity_poly.type
_entity_poly.pdbx_seq_one_letter_code
_entity_poly.pdbx_strand_id
1 'polypeptide(L)'
;MDEIKDMLRKIQDEMSQQKVDMVAMKEDIKNTINNNINEKFKSLENKNLQLEQKLETQKLSIDNFERFNRRKNLLFFGVEEPEISYQDLEKKVLDIINNILNIKCEKHYIESVRRLRKKKR
;
A
#
# COMPACT_ATOMS: atom_id res chain seq x y z
N MET A 1 -29.34 -26.25 68.71
CA MET A 1 -28.87 -24.85 68.73
C MET A 1 -27.42 -24.75 68.25
N ASP A 2 -26.53 -25.65 68.67
CA ASP A 2 -25.12 -25.65 68.22
C ASP A 2 -24.97 -26.03 66.73
N GLU A 3 -25.70 -27.01 66.23
CA GLU A 3 -25.69 -27.39 64.80
C GLU A 3 -26.13 -26.26 63.86
N ILE A 4 -27.12 -25.45 64.28
CA ILE A 4 -27.57 -24.28 63.52
C ILE A 4 -26.48 -23.21 63.50
N LYS A 5 -25.77 -23.03 64.62
CA LYS A 5 -24.66 -22.08 64.73
C LYS A 5 -23.47 -22.47 63.86
N ASP A 6 -23.15 -23.76 63.82
CA ASP A 6 -22.07 -24.28 62.98
C ASP A 6 -22.43 -24.24 61.49
N MET A 7 -23.69 -24.48 61.14
CA MET A 7 -24.18 -24.31 59.78
C MET A 7 -24.10 -22.84 59.32
N LEU A 8 -24.48 -21.89 60.18
CA LEU A 8 -24.36 -20.45 59.90
C LEU A 8 -22.91 -19.98 59.76
N ARG A 9 -21.98 -20.54 60.54
CA ARG A 9 -20.53 -20.27 60.40
C ARG A 9 -20.00 -20.78 59.06
N LYS A 10 -20.34 -22.01 58.65
CA LYS A 10 -19.95 -22.53 57.34
C LYS A 10 -20.47 -21.67 56.19
N ILE A 11 -21.73 -21.24 56.26
CA ILE A 11 -22.31 -20.34 55.26
C ILE A 11 -21.55 -19.00 55.23
N GLN A 12 -21.15 -18.47 56.38
CA GLN A 12 -20.37 -17.24 56.46
C GLN A 12 -18.97 -17.38 55.86
N ASP A 13 -18.30 -18.52 56.12
CA ASP A 13 -16.99 -18.82 55.57
C ASP A 13 -17.05 -19.03 54.05
N GLU A 14 -18.05 -19.79 53.56
CA GLU A 14 -18.30 -19.98 52.13
C GLU A 14 -18.62 -18.66 51.41
N MET A 15 -19.44 -17.79 52.01
CA MET A 15 -19.70 -16.45 51.47
C MET A 15 -18.44 -15.57 51.42
N SER A 16 -17.57 -15.71 52.42
CA SER A 16 -16.30 -14.96 52.47
C SER A 16 -15.35 -15.46 51.38
N GLN A 17 -15.26 -16.77 51.19
CA GLN A 17 -14.48 -17.37 50.12
C GLN A 17 -15.00 -16.98 48.73
N GLN A 18 -16.32 -17.05 48.51
CA GLN A 18 -16.93 -16.62 47.25
C GLN A 18 -16.64 -15.15 46.90
N LYS A 19 -16.58 -14.26 47.89
CA LYS A 19 -16.19 -12.86 47.65
C LYS A 19 -14.75 -12.74 47.17
N VAL A 20 -13.83 -13.49 47.78
CA VAL A 20 -12.42 -13.52 47.37
C VAL A 20 -12.29 -14.07 45.95
N ASP A 21 -12.97 -15.18 45.66
CA ASP A 21 -12.94 -15.82 44.34
C ASP A 21 -13.54 -14.92 43.25
N MET A 22 -14.60 -14.17 43.55
CA MET A 22 -15.17 -13.20 42.61
C MET A 22 -14.21 -12.05 42.29
N VAL A 23 -13.46 -11.56 43.27
CA VAL A 23 -12.47 -10.50 43.05
C VAL A 23 -11.31 -11.02 42.20
N ALA A 24 -10.82 -12.23 42.49
CA ALA A 24 -9.78 -12.87 41.70
C ALA A 24 -10.24 -13.09 40.24
N MET A 25 -11.43 -13.65 40.05
CA MET A 25 -12.02 -13.89 38.73
C MET A 25 -12.18 -12.59 37.92
N LYS A 26 -12.57 -11.48 38.58
CA LYS A 26 -12.69 -10.18 37.91
C LYS A 26 -11.34 -9.70 37.38
N GLU A 27 -10.28 -9.83 38.18
CA GLU A 27 -8.94 -9.40 37.77
C GLU A 27 -8.38 -10.32 36.68
N ASP A 28 -8.62 -11.62 36.75
CA ASP A 28 -8.24 -12.59 35.71
C ASP A 28 -8.93 -12.32 34.38
N ILE A 29 -10.25 -12.05 34.40
CA ILE A 29 -11.00 -11.67 33.19
C ILE A 29 -10.41 -10.39 32.59
N LYS A 30 -10.18 -9.37 33.41
CA LYS A 30 -9.62 -8.09 32.97
C LYS A 30 -8.23 -8.28 32.36
N ASN A 31 -7.35 -9.05 33.00
CA ASN A 31 -6.01 -9.34 32.50
C ASN A 31 -6.05 -10.16 31.21
N THR A 32 -6.92 -11.16 31.12
CA THR A 32 -7.09 -11.98 29.92
C THR A 32 -7.56 -11.14 28.75
N ILE A 33 -8.56 -10.28 28.96
CA ILE A 33 -9.06 -9.36 27.92
C ILE A 33 -7.95 -8.41 27.48
N ASN A 34 -7.25 -7.76 28.43
CA ASN A 34 -6.18 -6.82 28.10
C ASN A 34 -5.03 -7.49 27.35
N ASN A 35 -4.62 -8.69 27.76
CA ASN A 35 -3.57 -9.44 27.09
C ASN A 35 -3.98 -9.82 25.66
N ASN A 36 -5.21 -10.32 25.48
CA ASN A 36 -5.73 -10.67 24.15
C ASN A 36 -5.79 -9.44 23.22
N ILE A 37 -6.23 -8.31 23.75
CA ILE A 37 -6.29 -7.04 23.02
C ILE A 37 -4.87 -6.59 22.63
N ASN A 38 -3.92 -6.61 23.56
CA ASN A 38 -2.54 -6.23 23.31
C ASN A 38 -1.88 -7.11 22.24
N GLU A 39 -2.12 -8.42 22.28
CA GLU A 39 -1.62 -9.35 21.27
C GLU A 39 -2.21 -9.06 19.88
N LYS A 40 -3.51 -8.78 19.81
CA LYS A 40 -4.17 -8.39 18.56
C LYS A 40 -3.60 -7.09 17.99
N PHE A 41 -3.36 -6.08 18.84
CA PHE A 41 -2.74 -4.83 18.40
C PHE A 41 -1.32 -5.04 17.89
N LYS A 42 -0.49 -5.82 18.59
CA LYS A 42 0.86 -6.18 18.12
C LYS A 42 0.81 -6.92 16.78
N SER A 43 -0.12 -7.85 16.61
CA SER A 43 -0.32 -8.56 15.35
C SER A 43 -0.71 -7.61 14.22
N LEU A 44 -1.58 -6.65 14.51
CA LEU A 44 -2.03 -5.65 13.55
C LEU A 44 -0.89 -4.72 13.12
N GLU A 45 -0.10 -4.24 14.08
CA GLU A 45 1.06 -3.38 13.84
C GLU A 45 2.11 -4.08 12.96
N ASN A 46 2.42 -5.34 13.28
CA ASN A 46 3.32 -6.16 12.46
C ASN A 46 2.81 -6.35 11.02
N LYS A 47 1.51 -6.62 10.85
CA LYS A 47 0.90 -6.72 9.52
C LYS A 47 0.96 -5.39 8.77
N ASN A 48 0.73 -4.27 9.46
CA ASN A 48 0.79 -2.96 8.85
C ASN A 48 2.21 -2.64 8.34
N LEU A 49 3.23 -2.91 9.16
CA LEU A 49 4.63 -2.75 8.77
C LEU A 49 4.97 -3.58 7.52
N GLN A 50 4.52 -4.84 7.47
CA GLN A 50 4.71 -5.70 6.30
C GLN A 50 4.02 -5.16 5.04
N LEU A 51 2.83 -4.56 5.19
CA LEU A 51 2.12 -3.95 4.07
C LEU A 51 2.85 -2.70 3.57
N GLU A 52 3.33 -1.85 4.46
CA GLU A 52 4.12 -0.67 4.10
C GLU A 52 5.39 -1.04 3.33
N GLN A 53 6.11 -2.06 3.79
CA GLN A 53 7.29 -2.58 3.08
C GLN A 53 6.97 -3.12 1.69
N LYS A 54 5.86 -3.85 1.55
CA LYS A 54 5.39 -4.35 0.24
C LYS A 54 5.00 -3.21 -0.69
N LEU A 55 4.30 -2.20 -0.19
CA LEU A 55 3.93 -1.02 -0.97
C LEU A 55 5.16 -0.29 -1.48
N GLU A 56 6.17 -0.10 -0.65
CA GLU A 56 7.40 0.57 -1.08
C GLU A 56 8.16 -0.23 -2.14
N THR A 57 8.26 -1.54 -1.95
CA THR A 57 8.86 -2.45 -2.94
C THR A 57 8.11 -2.40 -4.28
N GLN A 58 6.77 -2.37 -4.24
CA GLN A 58 5.95 -2.25 -5.44
C GLN A 58 6.14 -0.90 -6.14
N LYS A 59 6.21 0.22 -5.40
CA LYS A 59 6.47 1.55 -5.99
C LYS A 59 7.82 1.58 -6.71
N LEU A 60 8.87 1.08 -6.08
CA LEU A 60 10.21 1.00 -6.68
C LEU A 60 10.19 0.14 -7.95
N SER A 61 9.47 -0.98 -7.91
CA SER A 61 9.34 -1.88 -9.06
C SER A 61 8.60 -1.20 -10.22
N ILE A 62 7.53 -0.45 -9.93
CA ILE A 62 6.79 0.34 -10.92
C ILE A 62 7.68 1.42 -11.53
N ASP A 63 8.40 2.20 -10.71
CA ASP A 63 9.30 3.25 -11.22
C ASP A 63 10.40 2.65 -12.11
N ASN A 64 11.00 1.53 -11.70
CA ASN A 64 11.98 0.82 -12.51
C ASN A 64 11.39 0.35 -13.85
N PHE A 65 10.17 -0.17 -13.84
CA PHE A 65 9.47 -0.59 -15.05
C PHE A 65 9.13 0.59 -15.97
N GLU A 66 8.64 1.70 -15.42
CA GLU A 66 8.39 2.92 -16.17
C GLU A 66 9.66 3.47 -16.80
N ARG A 67 10.76 3.53 -16.03
CA ARG A 67 12.07 3.93 -16.53
C ARG A 67 12.50 3.02 -17.66
N PHE A 68 12.41 1.70 -17.48
CA PHE A 68 12.77 0.71 -18.50
C PHE A 68 12.00 0.93 -19.80
N ASN A 69 10.68 1.11 -19.72
CA ASN A 69 9.84 1.38 -20.89
C ASN A 69 10.19 2.71 -21.56
N ARG A 70 10.56 3.74 -20.78
CA ARG A 70 10.94 5.05 -21.32
C ARG A 70 12.35 5.10 -21.91
N ARG A 71 13.21 4.09 -21.70
CA ARG A 71 14.63 4.10 -22.17
C ARG A 71 14.78 4.31 -23.68
N LYS A 72 13.80 3.85 -24.47
CA LYS A 72 13.81 3.97 -25.94
C LYS A 72 13.09 5.22 -26.44
N ASN A 73 12.47 5.99 -25.55
CA ASN A 73 11.69 7.16 -25.92
C ASN A 73 12.63 8.35 -26.11
N LEU A 74 12.48 9.04 -27.24
CA LEU A 74 13.15 10.30 -27.52
C LEU A 74 12.17 11.45 -27.27
N LEU A 75 12.64 12.51 -26.61
CA LEU A 75 11.88 13.74 -26.40
C LEU A 75 12.50 14.86 -27.22
N PHE A 76 11.68 15.47 -28.07
CA PHE A 76 12.06 16.64 -28.85
C PHE A 76 11.37 17.87 -28.26
N PHE A 77 12.16 18.91 -28.00
CA PHE A 77 11.68 20.20 -27.49
C PHE A 77 11.80 21.27 -28.57
N GLY A 78 10.95 22.30 -28.52
CA GLY A 78 10.99 23.42 -29.48
C GLY A 78 10.51 23.08 -30.89
N VAL A 79 9.81 21.96 -31.08
CA VAL A 79 9.25 21.58 -32.38
C VAL A 79 7.91 22.30 -32.59
N GLU A 80 7.83 23.17 -33.59
CA GLU A 80 6.60 23.87 -34.00
C GLU A 80 5.43 22.90 -34.23
N GLU A 81 4.17 23.34 -34.14
CA GLU A 81 2.97 22.47 -34.26
C GLU A 81 2.04 22.79 -35.46
N PRO A 82 2.53 22.81 -36.72
CA PRO A 82 1.68 22.95 -37.90
C PRO A 82 0.86 21.68 -38.25
N GLU A 83 1.06 20.55 -37.56
CA GLU A 83 0.52 19.26 -37.98
C GLU A 83 -0.97 19.10 -37.67
N ILE A 84 -1.74 18.63 -38.66
CA ILE A 84 -3.18 18.35 -38.53
C ILE A 84 -3.41 16.85 -38.29
N SER A 85 -2.65 15.99 -38.97
CA SER A 85 -2.76 14.54 -38.87
C SER A 85 -1.59 13.88 -38.12
N TYR A 86 -1.80 12.65 -37.65
CA TYR A 86 -0.73 11.81 -37.11
C TYR A 86 0.38 11.56 -38.13
N GLN A 87 0.03 11.34 -39.40
CA GLN A 87 1.00 11.08 -40.46
C GLN A 87 1.94 12.26 -40.70
N ASP A 88 1.42 13.49 -40.58
CA ASP A 88 2.22 14.72 -40.71
C ASP A 88 3.25 14.83 -39.57
N LEU A 89 2.83 14.46 -38.34
CA LEU A 89 3.70 14.45 -37.17
C LEU A 89 4.81 13.41 -37.30
N GLU A 90 4.46 12.20 -37.74
CA GLU A 90 5.42 11.13 -37.99
C GLU A 90 6.45 11.54 -39.07
N LYS A 91 5.97 12.12 -40.18
CA LYS A 91 6.84 12.63 -41.25
C LYS A 91 7.80 13.70 -40.72
N LYS A 92 7.30 14.66 -39.94
CA LYS A 92 8.14 15.71 -39.36
C LYS A 92 9.21 15.16 -38.42
N VAL A 93 8.87 14.18 -37.59
CA VAL A 93 9.86 13.54 -36.71
C VAL A 93 10.93 12.81 -37.53
N LEU A 94 10.53 12.10 -38.58
CA LEU A 94 11.49 11.49 -39.52
C LEU A 94 12.37 12.53 -40.20
N ASP A 95 11.81 13.68 -40.61
CA ASP A 95 12.56 14.78 -41.21
C ASP A 95 13.57 15.37 -40.22
N ILE A 96 13.21 15.52 -38.94
CA ILE A 96 14.12 15.98 -37.87
C ILE A 96 15.26 14.97 -37.68
N ILE A 97 14.95 13.68 -37.59
CA ILE A 97 15.97 12.65 -37.34
C ILE A 97 16.92 12.51 -38.54
N ASN A 98 16.38 12.47 -39.77
CA ASN A 98 17.18 12.27 -40.97
C ASN A 98 17.94 13.54 -41.37
N ASN A 99 17.31 14.72 -41.31
CA ASN A 99 17.92 15.96 -41.84
C ASN A 99 18.71 16.74 -40.79
N ILE A 100 18.26 16.77 -39.53
CA ILE A 100 18.92 17.55 -38.47
C ILE A 100 19.93 16.69 -37.72
N LEU A 101 19.53 15.48 -37.30
CA LEU A 101 20.41 14.58 -36.56
C LEU A 101 21.32 13.75 -37.49
N ASN A 102 21.03 13.72 -38.80
CA ASN A 102 21.76 12.97 -39.82
C ASN A 102 21.87 11.46 -39.52
N ILE A 103 20.82 10.89 -38.91
CA ILE A 103 20.73 9.47 -38.60
C ILE A 103 19.72 8.85 -39.55
N LYS A 104 20.13 7.78 -40.26
CA LYS A 104 19.23 7.03 -41.14
C LYS A 104 18.13 6.37 -40.32
N CYS A 105 16.93 6.92 -40.40
CA CYS A 105 15.75 6.42 -39.71
C CYS A 105 14.59 6.27 -40.69
N GLU A 106 14.14 5.04 -40.87
CA GLU A 106 12.93 4.69 -41.59
C GLU A 106 11.71 4.59 -40.67
N LYS A 107 10.53 4.73 -41.27
CA LYS A 107 9.24 4.71 -40.57
C LYS A 107 9.04 3.49 -39.67
N HIS A 108 9.48 2.32 -40.10
CA HIS A 108 9.27 1.06 -39.37
C HIS A 108 10.11 0.93 -38.09
N TYR A 109 11.11 1.80 -37.88
CA TYR A 109 11.87 1.84 -36.63
C TYR A 109 11.14 2.61 -35.52
N ILE A 110 10.09 3.35 -35.86
CA ILE A 110 9.32 4.16 -34.92
C ILE A 110 8.02 3.43 -34.59
N GLU A 111 7.84 3.08 -33.31
CA GLU A 111 6.62 2.41 -32.85
C GLU A 111 5.44 3.39 -32.76
N SER A 112 5.67 4.57 -32.18
CA SER A 112 4.64 5.61 -32.09
C SER A 112 5.23 7.00 -31.88
N VAL A 113 4.52 8.01 -32.34
CA VAL A 113 4.85 9.42 -32.13
C VAL A 113 3.66 10.15 -31.50
N ARG A 114 3.91 10.97 -30.48
CA ARG A 114 2.85 11.77 -29.88
C ARG A 114 3.35 13.09 -29.33
N ARG A 115 2.49 14.11 -29.37
CA ARG A 115 2.70 15.34 -28.61
C ARG A 115 2.36 15.12 -27.14
N LEU A 116 3.27 15.53 -26.27
CA LEU A 116 2.99 15.56 -24.83
C LEU A 116 2.10 16.77 -24.52
N ARG A 117 1.15 16.62 -23.59
CA ARG A 117 0.22 17.67 -23.12
C ARG A 117 -0.88 18.18 -24.07
N LYS A 118 -1.12 17.57 -25.24
CA LYS A 118 -2.38 17.87 -25.96
C LYS A 118 -3.57 17.40 -25.10
N LYS A 119 -4.37 18.34 -24.59
CA LYS A 119 -5.71 18.03 -24.08
C LYS A 119 -6.45 17.32 -25.20
N LYS A 120 -6.96 16.11 -24.94
CA LYS A 120 -7.99 15.51 -25.81
C LYS A 120 -9.11 16.56 -25.90
N ARG A 121 -9.30 17.13 -27.08
CA ARG A 121 -10.56 17.79 -27.42
C ARG A 121 -11.61 16.71 -27.63
#